data_AF-A0A085WS57-F1
#
_entry.id   AF-A0A085WS57-F1
#
_cell.length_a   1.000
_cell.length_b   1.000
_cell.length_c   1.000
_cell.angle_alpha   90.00
_cell.angle_beta   90.00
_cell.angle_gamma   90.00
#
_symmetry.space_group_name_H-M   'P 1'
#
loop_
_entity.id
_entity.type
_entity.pdbx_description
1 polymer ?
#
loop_
_entity_poly.entity_id
_entity_poly.type
_entity_poly.pdbx_seq_one_letter_code
_entity_poly.pdbx_strand_id
1 'polypeptide(L)'
;MSISLRTQSTQPRTPSTGLSAAASSQGWQPIPHINQLHPRGADQNYVNGAYNCAPAVVAMLARGHGKLGDLNDAQLIQALGQDIVTEKGTDPQGVAQMLERADVPLAGDALGANYSDADVKQHLSQGHMLIAQVRTTDRDAKDKGNAHYVLIQGMTPRGNYIVNDPLANRTYVASPEQLKKAVTKAPPDGGMLIPVSSPAEAKAALKAPSEPAAEVTAPAARPLVEPAVRKPTQTALPAVAPRRTTTQQELAADAFGPGRRPSLTEIPATLAPRVPTLAEMPAVQLPKTLAPTTLSPATLGAISASRTPTAPPVPADEPSEQAFTASDDVLKGVDTEFKKPTQRSQDKRLESNERRNHYNLDVSYSHGRRSSGRRQSSTENRSVNEAAQDLLKRKAQGDASVYDELAVLENSTSKRDQQILAVVQQSDLKDPGIGKKMSGDAF
;
A
#
# COMPACT_ATOMS: atom_id res chain seq x y z
N MET A 1 -40.03 51.00 16.76
CA MET A 1 -38.94 50.33 16.01
C MET A 1 -38.71 48.99 16.68
N SER A 2 -39.20 47.90 16.09
CA SER A 2 -39.13 46.56 16.68
C SER A 2 -38.10 45.74 15.90
N ILE A 3 -37.06 45.28 16.59
CA ILE A 3 -35.97 44.48 16.02
C ILE A 3 -36.34 43.01 16.20
N SER A 4 -36.67 42.33 15.10
CA SER A 4 -36.90 40.88 15.09
C SER A 4 -35.55 40.15 14.98
N LEU A 5 -35.14 39.49 16.07
CA LEU A 5 -34.01 38.58 16.10
C LEU A 5 -34.43 37.23 15.51
N ARG A 6 -33.91 36.90 14.31
CA ARG A 6 -34.12 35.63 13.61
C ARG A 6 -32.99 34.67 13.99
N THR A 7 -33.28 33.68 14.82
CA THR A 7 -32.37 32.57 15.13
C THR A 7 -32.28 31.64 13.91
N GLN A 8 -31.09 31.52 13.32
CA GLN A 8 -30.81 30.56 12.25
C GLN A 8 -30.53 29.20 12.87
N SER A 9 -31.36 28.22 12.53
CA SER A 9 -31.18 26.81 12.88
C SER A 9 -30.02 26.23 12.07
N THR A 10 -28.96 25.84 12.77
CA THR A 10 -27.82 25.08 12.24
C THR A 10 -28.30 23.67 11.91
N GLN A 11 -28.50 23.37 10.62
CA GLN A 11 -28.69 21.98 10.19
C GLN A 11 -27.37 21.22 10.24
N PRO A 12 -27.34 19.99 10.79
CA PRO A 12 -26.17 19.15 10.80
C PRO A 12 -25.82 18.69 9.38
N ARG A 13 -24.53 18.81 9.03
CA ARG A 13 -23.97 18.30 7.78
C ARG A 13 -24.08 16.76 7.75
N THR A 14 -24.72 16.22 6.74
CA THR A 14 -24.76 14.78 6.47
C THR A 14 -23.39 14.29 5.97
N PRO A 15 -22.86 13.17 6.50
CA PRO A 15 -21.61 12.60 6.01
C PRO A 15 -21.77 12.05 4.58
N SER A 16 -20.75 12.25 3.76
CA SER A 16 -20.59 11.68 2.42
C SER A 16 -20.71 10.15 2.47
N THR A 17 -21.87 9.62 2.10
CA THR A 17 -22.22 8.18 2.19
C THR A 17 -22.10 7.46 0.82
N GLY A 18 -21.50 8.09 -0.19
CA GLY A 18 -21.63 7.65 -1.59
C GLY A 18 -20.69 6.54 -2.08
N LEU A 19 -19.63 6.18 -1.36
CA LEU A 19 -18.59 5.26 -1.87
C LEU A 19 -18.53 3.88 -1.17
N SER A 20 -19.36 3.64 -0.16
CA SER A 20 -19.30 2.43 0.67
C SER A 20 -20.23 1.29 0.21
N ALA A 21 -21.11 1.53 -0.78
CA ALA A 21 -22.15 0.59 -1.17
C ALA A 21 -21.65 -0.63 -1.99
N ALA A 22 -20.49 -0.56 -2.64
CA ALA A 22 -20.00 -1.66 -3.47
C ALA A 22 -19.44 -2.84 -2.63
N ALA A 23 -18.66 -2.55 -1.59
CA ALA A 23 -18.00 -3.58 -0.78
C ALA A 23 -18.96 -4.36 0.13
N SER A 24 -20.06 -3.73 0.57
CA SER A 24 -20.99 -4.31 1.55
C SER A 24 -21.75 -5.54 1.04
N SER A 25 -21.82 -5.75 -0.28
CA SER A 25 -22.54 -6.88 -0.89
C SER A 25 -21.84 -8.24 -0.76
N GLN A 26 -20.55 -8.27 -0.44
CA GLN A 26 -19.73 -9.50 -0.44
C GLN A 26 -19.23 -9.89 0.96
N GLY A 27 -19.96 -9.46 1.99
CA GLY A 27 -19.68 -9.82 3.38
C GLY A 27 -18.58 -8.99 4.04
N TRP A 28 -17.99 -8.02 3.33
CA TRP A 28 -17.09 -7.03 3.93
C TRP A 28 -17.85 -6.08 4.85
N GLN A 29 -17.31 -5.89 6.06
CA GLN A 29 -17.66 -4.73 6.87
C GLN A 29 -17.09 -3.45 6.23
N PRO A 30 -17.64 -2.27 6.54
CA PRO A 30 -17.03 -1.01 6.12
C PRO A 30 -15.56 -0.96 6.55
N ILE A 31 -14.66 -0.91 5.58
CA ILE A 31 -13.21 -0.91 5.84
C ILE A 31 -12.80 0.49 6.32
N PRO A 32 -12.29 0.62 7.56
CA PRO A 32 -11.79 1.90 8.03
C PRO A 32 -10.48 2.24 7.32
N HIS A 33 -10.25 3.52 7.11
CA HIS A 33 -8.92 4.01 6.77
C HIS A 33 -8.04 4.00 8.03
N ILE A 34 -6.89 3.35 7.98
CA ILE A 34 -5.92 3.33 9.09
C ILE A 34 -4.63 3.97 8.62
N ASN A 35 -4.23 5.08 9.26
CA ASN A 35 -2.98 5.76 8.96
C ASN A 35 -1.82 5.09 9.71
N GLN A 36 -0.72 4.78 9.03
CA GLN A 36 0.44 4.12 9.64
C GLN A 36 1.30 5.02 10.53
N LEU A 37 1.22 6.34 10.38
CA LEU A 37 1.98 7.30 11.19
C LEU A 37 1.19 7.71 12.44
N HIS A 38 -0.13 7.82 12.30
CA HIS A 38 -1.04 8.25 13.35
C HIS A 38 -2.25 7.32 13.50
N PRO A 39 -2.06 6.01 13.76
CA PRO A 39 -3.19 5.13 13.98
C PRO A 39 -3.90 5.49 15.29
N ARG A 40 -5.21 5.21 15.35
CA ARG A 40 -6.00 5.44 16.57
C ARG A 40 -5.43 4.60 17.72
N GLY A 41 -5.17 5.25 18.85
CA GLY A 41 -4.56 4.63 20.02
C GLY A 41 -3.04 4.59 19.99
N ALA A 42 -2.38 5.24 19.01
CA ALA A 42 -0.94 5.42 19.03
C ALA A 42 -0.52 6.24 20.26
N ASP A 43 0.46 5.72 20.99
CA ASP A 43 1.12 6.38 22.11
C ASP A 43 2.65 6.39 21.88
N GLN A 44 3.41 6.73 22.91
CA GLN A 44 4.88 6.74 22.87
C GLN A 44 5.52 5.36 22.59
N ASN A 45 4.76 4.27 22.72
CA ASN A 45 5.21 2.90 22.42
C ASN A 45 4.95 2.52 20.95
N TYR A 46 4.19 3.34 20.21
CA TYR A 46 3.99 3.13 18.78
C TYR A 46 5.25 3.51 18.00
N VAL A 47 6.05 2.49 17.72
CA VAL A 47 7.34 2.60 17.01
C VAL A 47 7.22 2.17 15.55
N ASN A 48 8.21 2.56 14.75
CA ASN A 48 8.38 2.12 13.36
C ASN A 48 7.22 2.51 12.41
N GLY A 49 6.42 3.52 12.74
CA GLY A 49 5.31 3.98 11.90
C GLY A 49 5.68 4.23 10.43
N ALA A 50 6.92 4.66 10.16
CA ALA A 50 7.45 4.84 8.80
C ALA A 50 7.48 3.56 7.96
N TYR A 51 7.61 2.40 8.60
CA TYR A 51 7.78 1.08 7.97
C TYR A 51 6.53 0.21 8.05
N ASN A 52 5.46 0.70 8.70
CA ASN A 52 4.24 -0.05 9.00
C ASN A 52 3.18 0.01 7.88
N CYS A 53 3.55 0.31 6.63
CA CYS A 53 2.59 0.38 5.52
C CYS A 53 1.85 -0.95 5.28
N ALA A 54 2.57 -2.07 5.26
CA ALA A 54 1.97 -3.39 5.11
C ALA A 54 1.09 -3.80 6.31
N PRO A 55 1.55 -3.74 7.58
CA PRO A 55 0.68 -4.02 8.72
C PRO A 55 -0.56 -3.14 8.77
N ALA A 56 -0.47 -1.86 8.38
CA ALA A 56 -1.62 -0.97 8.34
C ALA A 56 -2.63 -1.41 7.28
N VAL A 57 -2.19 -1.84 6.09
CA VAL A 57 -3.08 -2.42 5.07
C VAL A 57 -3.73 -3.71 5.56
N VAL A 58 -2.96 -4.61 6.18
CA VAL A 58 -3.52 -5.87 6.73
C VAL A 58 -4.48 -5.58 7.89
N ALA A 59 -4.21 -4.57 8.72
CA ALA A 59 -5.12 -4.11 9.76
C ALA A 59 -6.46 -3.63 9.16
N MET A 60 -6.44 -2.85 8.07
CA MET A 60 -7.65 -2.43 7.36
C MET A 60 -8.48 -3.63 6.88
N LEU A 61 -7.81 -4.63 6.28
CA LEU A 61 -8.45 -5.87 5.82
C LEU A 61 -9.01 -6.71 6.97
N ALA A 62 -8.28 -6.85 8.07
CA ALA A 62 -8.73 -7.57 9.26
C ALA A 62 -10.02 -6.96 9.84
N ARG A 63 -10.09 -5.62 9.93
CA ARG A 63 -11.32 -4.91 10.31
C ARG A 63 -12.45 -5.15 9.32
N GLY A 64 -12.15 -5.13 8.01
CA GLY A 64 -13.09 -5.48 6.96
C GLY A 64 -13.66 -6.90 7.08
N HIS A 65 -12.87 -7.85 7.55
CA HIS A 65 -13.29 -9.22 7.86
C HIS A 65 -14.03 -9.35 9.21
N GLY A 66 -14.13 -8.26 9.99
CA GLY A 66 -14.69 -8.29 11.34
C GLY A 66 -13.81 -9.04 12.34
N LYS A 67 -12.50 -9.11 12.09
CA LYS A 67 -11.51 -9.78 12.93
C LYS A 67 -10.79 -8.78 13.82
N LEU A 68 -10.21 -9.30 14.91
CA LEU A 68 -9.32 -8.57 15.82
C LEU A 68 -9.94 -7.25 16.35
N GLY A 69 -11.24 -7.30 16.68
CA GLY A 69 -12.04 -6.17 17.15
C GLY A 69 -11.51 -5.50 18.42
N ASP A 70 -10.93 -6.29 19.32
CA ASP A 70 -10.60 -5.87 20.69
C ASP A 70 -9.32 -5.03 20.79
N LEU A 71 -8.47 -5.03 19.76
CA LEU A 71 -7.28 -4.19 19.69
C LEU A 71 -7.65 -2.80 19.17
N ASN A 72 -6.95 -1.75 19.59
CA ASN A 72 -6.98 -0.48 18.86
C ASN A 72 -6.10 -0.55 17.58
N ASP A 73 -6.13 0.47 16.72
CA ASP A 73 -5.50 0.38 15.40
C ASP A 73 -3.96 0.35 15.50
N ALA A 74 -3.38 1.04 16.49
CA ALA A 74 -1.95 1.02 16.77
C ALA A 74 -1.49 -0.35 17.28
N GLN A 75 -2.21 -0.93 18.25
CA GLN A 75 -1.96 -2.27 18.79
C GLN A 75 -2.10 -3.34 17.71
N LEU A 76 -3.11 -3.24 16.85
CA LEU A 76 -3.32 -4.16 15.75
C LEU A 76 -2.17 -4.11 14.74
N ILE A 77 -1.74 -2.91 14.34
CA ILE A 77 -0.56 -2.74 13.48
C ILE A 77 0.68 -3.38 14.09
N GLN A 78 0.95 -3.14 15.37
CA GLN A 78 2.13 -3.70 16.04
C GLN A 78 2.05 -5.22 16.15
N ALA A 79 0.90 -5.77 16.55
CA ALA A 79 0.70 -7.21 16.66
C ALA A 79 0.83 -7.92 15.31
N LEU A 80 0.37 -7.30 14.23
CA LEU A 80 0.55 -7.83 12.87
C LEU A 80 2.01 -7.72 12.42
N GLY A 81 2.68 -6.59 12.65
CA GLY A 81 4.07 -6.38 12.22
C GLY A 81 5.13 -7.09 13.08
N GLN A 82 4.77 -7.60 14.26
CA GLN A 82 5.72 -8.20 15.20
C GLN A 82 6.51 -9.35 14.55
N ASP A 83 7.84 -9.25 14.65
CA ASP A 83 8.84 -10.19 14.08
C ASP A 83 8.82 -10.33 12.55
N ILE A 84 8.02 -9.51 11.86
CA ILE A 84 7.88 -9.51 10.39
C ILE A 84 8.44 -8.21 9.80
N VAL A 85 8.09 -7.07 10.39
CA VAL A 85 8.51 -5.75 9.90
C VAL A 85 9.83 -5.33 10.52
N THR A 86 10.77 -4.94 9.65
CA THR A 86 12.08 -4.42 10.04
C THR A 86 12.19 -2.92 9.73
N GLU A 87 13.34 -2.32 10.04
CA GLU A 87 13.69 -0.95 9.61
C GLU A 87 13.77 -0.77 8.08
N LYS A 88 13.65 -1.86 7.30
CA LYS A 88 13.55 -1.84 5.83
C LYS A 88 12.13 -2.07 5.34
N GLY A 89 11.15 -2.19 6.24
CA GLY A 89 9.80 -2.66 5.94
C GLY A 89 9.72 -4.18 5.91
N THR A 90 8.84 -4.69 5.06
CA THR A 90 8.59 -6.12 4.83
C THR A 90 8.50 -6.43 3.34
N ASP A 91 8.82 -7.66 2.98
CA ASP A 91 8.58 -8.20 1.65
C ASP A 91 7.15 -8.78 1.52
N PRO A 92 6.74 -9.24 0.32
CA PRO A 92 5.41 -9.82 0.12
C PRO A 92 5.16 -11.10 0.93
N GLN A 93 6.19 -11.88 1.25
CA GLN A 93 6.03 -13.08 2.08
C GLN A 93 5.64 -12.70 3.51
N GLY A 94 6.23 -11.65 4.06
CA GLY A 94 5.81 -11.09 5.35
C GLY A 94 4.37 -10.55 5.31
N VAL A 95 3.91 -10.02 4.18
CA VAL A 95 2.48 -9.65 4.01
C VAL A 95 1.58 -10.89 4.09
N ALA A 96 1.95 -11.98 3.44
CA ALA A 96 1.20 -13.24 3.52
C ALA A 96 1.16 -13.78 4.96
N GLN A 97 2.27 -13.74 5.70
CA GLN A 97 2.32 -14.13 7.12
C GLN A 97 1.42 -13.25 8.00
N MET A 98 1.35 -11.94 7.71
CA MET A 98 0.45 -11.04 8.43
C MET A 98 -1.02 -11.34 8.13
N LEU A 99 -1.36 -11.66 6.88
CA LEU A 99 -2.71 -12.06 6.49
C LEU A 99 -3.14 -13.35 7.18
N GLU A 100 -2.24 -14.35 7.24
CA GLU A 100 -2.44 -15.59 8.00
C GLU A 100 -2.66 -15.30 9.49
N ARG A 101 -1.80 -14.46 10.10
CA ARG A 101 -1.94 -14.04 11.50
C ARG A 101 -3.27 -13.31 11.77
N ALA A 102 -3.81 -12.63 10.77
CA ALA A 102 -5.10 -11.94 10.84
C ALA A 102 -6.32 -12.84 10.58
N ASP A 103 -6.11 -14.11 10.21
CA ASP A 103 -7.15 -15.03 9.71
C ASP A 103 -7.90 -14.42 8.51
N VAL A 104 -7.14 -13.82 7.59
CA VAL A 104 -7.61 -13.20 6.35
C VAL A 104 -7.04 -13.99 5.17
N PRO A 105 -7.82 -14.85 4.50
CA PRO A 105 -7.30 -15.73 3.46
C PRO A 105 -6.97 -14.99 2.15
N LEU A 106 -5.98 -15.54 1.43
CA LEU A 106 -5.64 -15.13 0.07
C LEU A 106 -6.67 -15.66 -0.94
N ALA A 107 -6.95 -14.88 -1.99
CA ALA A 107 -7.86 -15.24 -3.09
C ALA A 107 -7.14 -15.85 -4.31
N GLY A 108 -6.00 -16.50 -4.07
CA GLY A 108 -5.15 -17.06 -5.11
C GLY A 108 -3.71 -16.57 -5.02
N ASP A 109 -2.94 -16.88 -6.07
CA ASP A 109 -1.54 -16.52 -6.15
C ASP A 109 -1.37 -15.00 -6.29
N ALA A 110 -0.28 -14.49 -5.72
CA ALA A 110 0.09 -13.10 -5.92
C ALA A 110 0.45 -12.85 -7.39
N LEU A 111 -0.10 -11.76 -7.96
CA LEU A 111 0.22 -11.33 -9.31
C LEU A 111 1.53 -10.55 -9.26
N GLY A 112 2.58 -11.10 -9.88
CA GLY A 112 3.91 -10.48 -9.92
C GLY A 112 3.98 -9.20 -10.76
N ALA A 113 5.19 -8.77 -11.13
CA ALA A 113 5.46 -7.52 -11.85
C ALA A 113 4.74 -7.37 -13.21
N ASN A 114 4.15 -8.45 -13.74
CA ASN A 114 3.32 -8.45 -14.94
C ASN A 114 1.90 -7.94 -14.64
N TYR A 115 1.78 -6.66 -14.29
CA TYR A 115 0.50 -6.02 -14.03
C TYR A 115 -0.48 -6.24 -15.20
N SER A 116 -1.66 -6.80 -14.90
CA SER A 116 -2.79 -6.97 -15.81
C SER A 116 -4.01 -6.26 -15.23
N ASP A 117 -4.54 -5.28 -15.98
CA ASP A 117 -5.76 -4.58 -15.59
C ASP A 117 -6.99 -5.51 -15.59
N ALA A 118 -7.00 -6.51 -16.46
CA ALA A 118 -8.05 -7.51 -16.53
C ALA A 118 -8.08 -8.36 -15.25
N ASP A 119 -6.92 -8.77 -14.73
CA ASP A 119 -6.81 -9.61 -13.55
C ASP A 119 -7.23 -8.83 -12.29
N VAL A 120 -6.80 -7.56 -12.17
CA VAL A 120 -7.26 -6.67 -11.10
C VAL A 120 -8.77 -6.54 -11.12
N LYS A 121 -9.37 -6.27 -12.29
CA LYS A 121 -10.83 -6.16 -12.44
C LYS A 121 -11.54 -7.47 -12.14
N GLN A 122 -10.96 -8.59 -12.55
CA GLN A 122 -11.51 -9.92 -12.27
C GLN A 122 -11.59 -10.15 -10.76
N HIS A 123 -10.49 -9.95 -10.03
CA HIS A 123 -10.49 -10.14 -8.58
C HIS A 123 -11.48 -9.20 -7.87
N LEU A 124 -11.52 -7.92 -8.25
CA LEU A 124 -12.49 -6.97 -7.69
C LEU A 124 -13.94 -7.36 -8.00
N SER A 125 -14.21 -7.93 -9.18
CA SER A 125 -15.56 -8.36 -9.56
C SER A 125 -16.04 -9.58 -8.76
N GLN A 126 -15.11 -10.43 -8.33
CA GLN A 126 -15.35 -11.57 -7.44
C GLN A 126 -15.49 -11.14 -5.97
N GLY A 127 -15.26 -9.87 -5.66
CA GLY A 127 -15.34 -9.34 -4.31
C GLY A 127 -14.10 -9.47 -3.47
N HIS A 128 -13.00 -9.89 -4.09
CA HIS A 128 -11.70 -9.81 -3.48
C HIS A 128 -11.26 -8.36 -3.40
N MET A 129 -10.31 -8.11 -2.52
CA MET A 129 -9.55 -6.86 -2.50
C MET A 129 -8.10 -7.16 -2.89
N LEU A 130 -7.33 -6.12 -3.22
CA LEU A 130 -5.92 -6.32 -3.57
C LEU A 130 -5.03 -5.46 -2.69
N ILE A 131 -3.99 -6.06 -2.13
CA ILE A 131 -2.85 -5.32 -1.59
C ILE A 131 -1.90 -5.06 -2.76
N ALA A 132 -1.57 -3.81 -3.04
CA ALA A 132 -0.65 -3.44 -4.10
C ALA A 132 0.65 -2.91 -3.51
N GLN A 133 1.77 -3.52 -3.89
CA GLN A 133 3.09 -2.94 -3.70
C GLN A 133 3.35 -1.94 -4.83
N VAL A 134 3.58 -0.69 -4.47
CA VAL A 134 3.73 0.44 -5.38
C VAL A 134 4.99 1.22 -5.07
N ARG A 135 5.52 1.93 -6.06
CA ARG A 135 6.59 2.90 -5.84
C ARG A 135 6.05 4.16 -5.17
N THR A 136 6.65 4.56 -4.06
CA THR A 136 6.56 5.94 -3.58
C THR A 136 7.72 6.76 -4.13
N THR A 137 7.47 8.04 -4.40
CA THR A 137 8.54 8.99 -4.68
C THR A 137 8.58 10.00 -3.56
N ASP A 138 9.77 10.36 -3.13
CA ASP A 138 9.91 11.60 -2.38
C ASP A 138 9.42 12.76 -3.26
N ARG A 139 8.83 13.79 -2.65
CA ARG A 139 8.43 15.04 -3.30
C ARG A 139 9.57 15.64 -4.14
N ASP A 140 10.81 15.45 -3.69
CA ASP A 140 12.02 15.92 -4.36
C ASP A 140 12.57 14.94 -5.42
N ALA A 141 11.97 13.74 -5.57
CA ALA A 141 12.40 12.67 -6.47
C ALA A 141 13.88 12.23 -6.32
N LYS A 142 14.52 12.57 -5.19
CA LYS A 142 15.93 12.26 -4.91
C LYS A 142 16.15 10.84 -4.42
N ASP A 143 15.18 10.28 -3.69
CA ASP A 143 15.23 8.88 -3.30
C ASP A 143 14.88 7.96 -4.48
N LYS A 144 15.60 6.84 -4.59
CA LYS A 144 15.46 5.84 -5.66
C LYS A 144 14.09 5.11 -5.66
N GLY A 145 13.12 5.63 -4.92
CA GLY A 145 11.80 5.07 -4.71
C GLY A 145 11.85 4.01 -3.62
N ASN A 146 10.96 4.12 -2.64
CA ASN A 146 10.74 3.06 -1.68
C ASN A 146 9.53 2.24 -2.13
N ALA A 147 9.50 0.96 -1.76
CA ALA A 147 8.30 0.17 -1.90
C ALA A 147 7.29 0.61 -0.83
N HIS A 148 6.02 0.64 -1.20
CA HIS A 148 4.93 1.01 -0.33
C HIS A 148 3.73 0.11 -0.59
N TYR A 149 2.98 -0.24 0.45
CA TYR A 149 1.78 -1.06 0.31
C TYR A 149 0.53 -0.20 0.44
N VAL A 150 -0.38 -0.36 -0.51
CA VAL A 150 -1.71 0.28 -0.50
C VAL A 150 -2.79 -0.78 -0.68
N LEU A 151 -4.01 -0.48 -0.24
CA LEU A 151 -5.17 -1.34 -0.40
C LEU A 151 -6.05 -0.84 -1.56
N ILE A 152 -6.33 -1.70 -2.53
CA ILE A 152 -7.34 -1.48 -3.56
C ILE A 152 -8.62 -2.15 -3.10
N GLN A 153 -9.59 -1.34 -2.69
CA GLN A 153 -10.84 -1.83 -2.07
C GLN A 153 -11.98 -2.03 -3.07
N GLY A 154 -11.84 -1.52 -4.30
CA GLY A 154 -12.92 -1.55 -5.27
C GLY A 154 -12.68 -0.65 -6.47
N MET A 155 -13.75 -0.47 -7.23
CA MET A 155 -13.75 0.28 -8.48
C MET A 155 -14.91 1.27 -8.50
N THR A 156 -14.65 2.47 -9.01
CA THR A 156 -15.69 3.45 -9.33
C THR A 156 -16.48 3.01 -10.58
N PRO A 157 -17.70 3.54 -10.81
CA PRO A 157 -18.47 3.24 -12.02
C PRO A 157 -17.75 3.57 -13.35
N ARG A 158 -16.73 4.44 -13.30
CA ARG A 158 -15.91 4.81 -14.47
C ARG A 158 -14.71 3.90 -14.71
N GLY A 159 -14.53 2.85 -13.90
CA GLY A 159 -13.41 1.92 -14.04
C GLY A 159 -12.13 2.34 -13.31
N ASN A 160 -12.14 3.43 -12.53
CA ASN A 160 -11.00 3.83 -11.71
C ASN A 160 -10.97 3.07 -10.38
N TYR A 161 -9.78 2.86 -9.82
CA TYR A 161 -9.56 2.13 -8.58
C TYR A 161 -9.71 3.01 -7.35
N ILE A 162 -10.40 2.50 -6.33
CA ILE A 162 -10.52 3.17 -5.03
C ILE A 162 -9.40 2.63 -4.12
N VAL A 163 -8.52 3.51 -3.67
CA VAL A 163 -7.27 3.16 -2.98
C VAL A 163 -7.26 3.73 -1.57
N ASN A 164 -7.03 2.88 -0.56
CA ASN A 164 -6.69 3.27 0.80
C ASN A 164 -5.18 3.18 0.98
N ASP A 165 -4.55 4.33 1.12
CA ASP A 165 -3.10 4.45 1.32
C ASP A 165 -2.82 4.79 2.79
N PRO A 166 -2.12 3.93 3.55
CA PRO A 166 -1.87 4.16 4.97
C PRO A 166 -0.98 5.39 5.26
N LEU A 167 -0.26 5.95 4.28
CA LEU A 167 0.44 7.24 4.43
C LEU A 167 -0.46 8.43 4.14
N ALA A 168 -1.54 8.24 3.37
CA ALA A 168 -2.50 9.30 3.09
C ALA A 168 -3.43 9.52 4.29
N ASN A 169 -4.03 10.72 4.35
CA ASN A 169 -5.06 11.04 5.35
C ASN A 169 -6.47 10.60 4.92
N ARG A 170 -6.62 10.07 3.71
CA ARG A 170 -7.90 9.66 3.13
C ARG A 170 -7.73 8.64 2.03
N THR A 171 -8.79 7.90 1.77
CA THR A 171 -9.02 7.17 0.52
C THR A 171 -8.94 8.12 -0.68
N TYR A 172 -8.38 7.66 -1.80
CA TYR A 172 -8.40 8.38 -3.08
C TYR A 172 -8.76 7.45 -4.25
N VAL A 173 -8.85 8.03 -5.44
CA VAL A 173 -9.16 7.30 -6.69
C VAL A 173 -7.96 7.40 -7.62
N ALA A 174 -7.54 6.27 -8.19
CA ALA A 174 -6.46 6.17 -9.17
C ALA A 174 -6.95 5.58 -10.48
N SER A 175 -6.49 6.11 -11.62
CA SER A 175 -6.75 5.48 -12.92
C SER A 175 -5.98 4.17 -13.06
N PRO A 176 -6.43 3.28 -13.98
CA PRO A 176 -5.67 2.08 -14.35
C PRO A 176 -4.21 2.34 -14.71
N GLU A 177 -3.95 3.38 -15.50
CA GLU A 177 -2.60 3.74 -15.94
C GLU A 177 -1.74 4.23 -14.78
N GLN A 178 -2.33 4.99 -13.85
CA GLN A 178 -1.64 5.45 -12.65
C GLN A 178 -1.23 4.29 -11.75
N LEU A 179 -2.15 3.36 -11.48
CA LEU A 179 -1.86 2.18 -10.68
C LEU A 179 -0.83 1.30 -11.37
N LYS A 180 -1.01 1.00 -12.66
CA LYS A 180 -0.04 0.23 -13.46
C LYS A 180 1.36 0.84 -13.36
N LYS A 181 1.49 2.15 -13.60
CA LYS A 181 2.77 2.86 -13.52
C LYS A 181 3.39 2.76 -12.12
N ALA A 182 2.59 2.88 -11.07
CA ALA A 182 3.07 2.80 -9.69
C ALA A 182 3.54 1.39 -9.31
N VAL A 183 2.78 0.35 -9.66
CA VAL A 183 3.14 -1.06 -9.41
C VAL A 183 4.39 -1.43 -10.21
N THR A 184 4.38 -1.23 -11.53
CA THR A 184 5.52 -1.62 -12.40
C THR A 184 6.84 -0.94 -12.08
N LYS A 185 6.80 0.20 -11.37
CA LYS A 185 8.02 0.91 -10.93
C LYS A 185 8.45 0.58 -9.51
N ALA A 186 7.69 -0.20 -8.75
CA ALA A 186 8.04 -0.49 -7.36
C ALA A 186 9.34 -1.31 -7.30
N PRO A 187 10.27 -0.99 -6.40
CA PRO A 187 11.48 -1.80 -6.21
C PRO A 187 11.16 -3.12 -5.49
N PRO A 188 12.01 -4.17 -5.64
CA PRO A 188 13.23 -4.19 -6.44
C PRO A 188 13.00 -4.40 -7.95
N ASP A 189 12.04 -5.24 -8.34
CA ASP A 189 11.91 -5.76 -9.73
C ASP A 189 10.51 -5.51 -10.33
N GLY A 190 9.82 -4.47 -9.86
CA GLY A 190 8.39 -4.28 -10.06
C GLY A 190 7.60 -4.74 -8.83
N GLY A 191 6.42 -4.15 -8.66
CA GLY A 191 5.54 -4.42 -7.54
C GLY A 191 4.72 -5.68 -7.74
N MET A 192 4.10 -6.12 -6.65
CA MET A 192 3.21 -7.26 -6.57
C MET A 192 1.78 -6.82 -6.22
N LEU A 193 0.80 -7.55 -6.73
CA LEU A 193 -0.60 -7.45 -6.30
C LEU A 193 -0.97 -8.75 -5.59
N ILE A 194 -1.45 -8.66 -4.35
CA ILE A 194 -1.80 -9.81 -3.53
C ILE A 194 -3.33 -9.81 -3.39
N PRO A 195 -4.05 -10.73 -4.07
CA PRO A 195 -5.50 -10.79 -3.98
C PRO A 195 -5.92 -11.43 -2.65
N VAL A 196 -6.92 -10.82 -2.01
CA VAL A 196 -7.40 -11.17 -0.67
C VAL A 196 -8.87 -11.54 -0.73
N SER A 197 -9.22 -12.72 -0.23
CA SER A 197 -10.57 -13.28 -0.33
C SER A 197 -11.59 -12.45 0.44
N SER A 198 -12.81 -12.46 -0.09
CA SER A 198 -13.94 -11.84 0.60
C SER A 198 -14.32 -12.64 1.85
N PRO A 199 -14.89 -12.02 2.88
CA PRO A 199 -15.38 -12.76 4.05
C PRO A 199 -16.46 -13.79 3.69
N ALA A 200 -17.27 -13.52 2.66
CA ALA A 200 -18.28 -14.47 2.18
C ALA A 200 -17.65 -15.73 1.58
N GLU A 201 -16.64 -15.56 0.74
CA GLU A 201 -15.88 -16.66 0.14
C GLU A 201 -15.07 -17.44 1.20
N ALA A 202 -14.38 -16.74 2.10
CA ALA A 202 -13.66 -17.36 3.21
C ALA A 202 -14.57 -18.29 4.04
N LYS A 203 -15.79 -17.83 4.34
CA LYS A 203 -16.81 -18.65 5.02
C LYS A 203 -17.30 -19.83 4.18
N ALA A 204 -17.39 -19.67 2.86
CA ALA A 204 -17.79 -20.74 1.96
C ALA A 204 -16.69 -21.83 1.87
N ALA A 205 -15.42 -21.42 1.81
CA ALA A 205 -14.27 -22.33 1.81
C ALA A 205 -14.21 -23.21 3.08
N LEU A 206 -14.55 -22.65 4.25
CA LEU A 206 -14.66 -23.42 5.50
C LEU A 206 -15.81 -24.43 5.52
N LYS A 207 -16.86 -24.21 4.71
CA LYS A 207 -18.02 -25.10 4.63
C LYS A 207 -17.89 -26.17 3.57
N ALA A 208 -17.06 -25.95 2.55
CA ALA A 208 -16.80 -26.97 1.55
C ALA A 208 -16.20 -28.18 2.27
N PRO A 209 -16.88 -29.35 2.29
CA PRO A 209 -16.27 -30.54 2.83
C PRO A 209 -14.95 -30.71 2.11
N SER A 210 -13.86 -30.88 2.85
CA SER A 210 -12.57 -31.24 2.29
C SER A 210 -12.79 -32.58 1.60
N GLU A 211 -13.19 -32.54 0.34
CA GLU A 211 -13.43 -33.73 -0.45
C GLU A 211 -12.09 -34.45 -0.44
N PRO A 212 -12.01 -35.65 0.19
CA PRO A 212 -10.74 -36.31 0.40
C PRO A 212 -10.12 -36.44 -0.98
N ALA A 213 -8.98 -35.76 -1.18
CA ALA A 213 -8.30 -35.67 -2.46
C ALA A 213 -8.30 -37.08 -3.04
N ALA A 214 -9.15 -37.31 -4.05
CA ALA A 214 -9.46 -38.66 -4.50
C ALA A 214 -8.12 -39.32 -4.77
N GLU A 215 -7.80 -40.33 -3.96
CA GLU A 215 -6.53 -41.02 -3.99
C GLU A 215 -6.30 -41.39 -5.45
N VAL A 216 -5.33 -40.72 -6.07
CA VAL A 216 -5.02 -40.93 -7.48
C VAL A 216 -4.48 -42.34 -7.55
N THR A 217 -5.39 -43.31 -7.72
CA THR A 217 -5.05 -44.69 -7.99
C THR A 217 -4.11 -44.64 -9.19
N ALA A 218 -2.85 -44.98 -8.92
CA ALA A 218 -1.79 -44.99 -9.92
C ALA A 218 -2.32 -45.69 -11.17
N PRO A 219 -2.26 -45.06 -12.36
CA PRO A 219 -2.73 -45.71 -13.57
C PRO A 219 -1.97 -47.02 -13.71
N ALA A 220 -2.73 -48.13 -13.75
CA ALA A 220 -2.19 -49.46 -13.96
C ALA A 220 -1.21 -49.42 -15.13
N ALA A 221 0.01 -49.90 -14.89
CA ALA A 221 1.12 -49.90 -15.83
C ALA A 221 0.64 -50.39 -17.21
N ARG A 222 0.63 -49.50 -18.20
CA ARG A 222 0.48 -49.90 -19.59
C ARG A 222 1.78 -50.59 -20.04
N PRO A 223 1.70 -51.74 -20.73
CA PRO A 223 2.89 -52.42 -21.22
C PRO A 223 3.67 -51.54 -22.21
N LEU A 224 4.99 -51.55 -22.05
CA LEU A 224 5.98 -50.90 -22.90
C LEU A 224 5.79 -51.36 -24.36
N VAL A 225 5.40 -50.45 -25.27
CA VAL A 225 5.52 -50.67 -26.71
C VAL A 225 6.69 -49.82 -27.19
N GLU A 226 7.72 -50.52 -27.66
CA GLU A 226 8.97 -50.00 -28.18
C GLU A 226 8.73 -49.20 -29.48
N PRO A 227 9.08 -47.89 -29.56
CA PRO A 227 8.95 -47.14 -30.79
C PRO A 227 10.16 -47.41 -31.71
N ALA A 228 9.85 -47.83 -32.94
CA ALA A 228 10.81 -48.03 -34.02
C ALA A 228 11.58 -46.75 -34.37
N VAL A 229 12.90 -46.90 -34.45
CA VAL A 229 13.89 -45.92 -34.91
C VAL A 229 13.54 -45.39 -36.30
N ARG A 230 13.30 -44.08 -36.43
CA ARG A 230 13.30 -43.37 -37.72
C ARG A 230 14.40 -42.33 -37.74
N LYS A 231 15.25 -42.42 -38.79
CA LYS A 231 16.38 -41.53 -39.09
C LYS A 231 15.93 -40.07 -39.30
N PRO A 232 16.71 -39.07 -38.87
CA PRO A 232 16.45 -37.67 -39.19
C PRO A 232 16.93 -37.32 -40.61
N THR A 233 16.01 -36.82 -41.43
CA THR A 233 16.31 -36.13 -42.69
C THR A 233 16.59 -34.66 -42.37
N GLN A 234 17.82 -34.20 -42.62
CA GLN A 234 18.19 -32.78 -42.61
C GLN A 234 17.60 -32.09 -43.84
N THR A 235 16.81 -31.05 -43.65
CA THR A 235 16.45 -30.09 -44.71
C THR A 235 17.04 -28.74 -44.34
N ALA A 236 17.97 -28.29 -45.18
CA ALA A 236 18.65 -27.00 -45.07
C ALA A 236 17.70 -25.84 -45.39
N LEU A 237 17.75 -24.78 -44.58
CA LEU A 237 17.17 -23.48 -44.88
C LEU A 237 18.28 -22.50 -45.29
N PRO A 238 18.07 -21.65 -46.30
CA PRO A 238 19.07 -20.69 -46.76
C PRO A 238 19.17 -19.44 -45.88
N ALA A 239 20.40 -18.96 -45.76
CA ALA A 239 20.80 -17.75 -45.05
C ALA A 239 20.29 -16.47 -45.75
N VAL A 240 19.75 -15.53 -44.95
CA VAL A 240 19.43 -14.16 -45.39
C VAL A 240 20.40 -13.20 -44.69
N ALA A 241 21.12 -12.43 -45.51
CA ALA A 241 22.15 -11.48 -45.12
C ALA A 241 21.59 -10.17 -44.51
N PRO A 242 22.35 -9.45 -43.66
CA PRO A 242 21.96 -8.14 -43.16
C PRO A 242 22.32 -7.02 -44.16
N ARG A 243 21.35 -6.19 -44.52
CA ARG A 243 21.59 -4.91 -45.22
C ARG A 243 21.92 -3.82 -44.20
N ARG A 244 23.14 -3.27 -44.32
CA ARG A 244 23.54 -1.96 -43.80
C ARG A 244 22.89 -0.85 -44.65
N THR A 245 22.33 0.16 -44.00
CA THR A 245 22.10 1.48 -44.63
C THR A 245 22.90 2.52 -43.87
N THR A 246 23.93 3.02 -44.54
CA THR A 246 24.67 4.23 -44.23
C THR A 246 23.87 5.41 -44.77
N THR A 247 23.55 6.40 -43.93
CA THR A 247 23.19 7.75 -44.40
C THR A 247 24.19 8.72 -43.80
N GLN A 248 25.12 9.17 -44.63
CA GLN A 248 25.87 10.40 -44.44
C GLN A 248 24.88 11.57 -44.50
N GLN A 249 24.93 12.45 -43.51
CA GLN A 249 24.49 13.83 -43.72
C GLN A 249 25.55 14.76 -43.14
N GLU A 250 26.35 15.24 -44.07
CA GLU A 250 27.23 16.40 -44.02
C GLU A 250 26.41 17.66 -43.71
N LEU A 251 26.87 18.50 -42.77
CA LEU A 251 26.55 19.92 -42.72
C LEU A 251 27.56 20.69 -41.83
N ALA A 252 28.34 21.51 -42.54
CA ALA A 252 28.86 22.83 -42.20
C ALA A 252 29.78 23.02 -40.97
N ALA A 253 31.02 23.36 -41.30
CA ALA A 253 31.97 24.11 -40.50
C ALA A 253 31.69 25.64 -40.53
N ASP A 254 32.50 26.37 -39.75
CA ASP A 254 32.65 27.82 -39.57
C ASP A 254 31.72 28.48 -38.53
N ALA A 255 32.16 29.33 -37.59
CA ALA A 255 33.47 29.88 -37.20
C ALA A 255 33.26 30.75 -35.92
N PHE A 256 34.36 31.20 -35.28
CA PHE A 256 34.47 32.17 -34.15
C PHE A 256 34.13 31.61 -32.74
N GLY A 257 34.92 31.78 -31.69
CA GLY A 257 36.11 32.60 -31.42
C GLY A 257 36.54 32.40 -29.95
N PRO A 258 37.70 32.94 -29.52
CA PRO A 258 38.43 32.46 -28.34
C PRO A 258 38.06 33.23 -27.06
N GLY A 259 38.12 32.56 -25.90
CA GLY A 259 38.03 33.30 -24.64
C GLY A 259 38.03 32.47 -23.36
N ARG A 260 39.16 32.53 -22.66
CA ARG A 260 39.32 32.42 -21.19
C ARG A 260 39.16 31.05 -20.52
N ARG A 261 40.33 30.42 -20.32
CA ARG A 261 40.65 29.62 -19.14
C ARG A 261 40.61 30.49 -17.87
N PRO A 262 40.18 29.92 -16.74
CA PRO A 262 40.85 30.13 -15.48
C PRO A 262 41.40 28.83 -14.90
N SER A 263 42.73 28.83 -14.74
CA SER A 263 43.52 28.35 -13.61
C SER A 263 42.97 27.23 -12.70
N LEU A 264 43.71 26.13 -12.71
CA LEU A 264 43.83 25.16 -11.62
C LEU A 264 44.07 25.89 -10.29
N THR A 265 43.33 25.50 -9.27
CA THR A 265 43.72 25.67 -7.86
C THR A 265 43.98 24.28 -7.31
N GLU A 266 45.22 24.04 -6.93
CA GLU A 266 45.68 22.87 -6.18
C GLU A 266 44.98 22.83 -4.82
N ILE A 267 44.44 21.67 -4.44
CA ILE A 267 43.99 21.40 -3.07
C ILE A 267 44.87 20.25 -2.54
N PRO A 268 45.53 20.41 -1.39
CA PRO A 268 46.41 19.39 -0.84
C PRO A 268 45.63 18.19 -0.30
N ALA A 269 46.17 17.00 -0.58
CA ALA A 269 45.71 15.71 -0.09
C ALA A 269 45.69 15.67 1.45
N THR A 270 44.53 15.39 2.02
CA THR A 270 44.37 15.14 3.46
C THR A 270 43.66 13.81 3.67
N LEU A 271 44.43 12.84 4.17
CA LEU A 271 44.05 11.70 5.02
C LEU A 271 42.76 10.92 4.70
N ALA A 272 42.93 9.77 4.03
CA ALA A 272 41.95 8.68 4.03
C ALA A 272 41.98 7.91 5.36
N PRO A 273 40.83 7.64 6.02
CA PRO A 273 40.78 6.67 7.11
C PRO A 273 40.79 5.24 6.57
N ARG A 274 41.64 4.41 7.17
CA ARG A 274 41.73 2.96 6.97
C ARG A 274 40.38 2.28 7.23
N VAL A 275 39.91 1.51 6.27
CA VAL A 275 38.83 0.53 6.43
C VAL A 275 39.43 -0.75 7.02
N PRO A 276 38.96 -1.28 8.15
CA PRO A 276 39.40 -2.58 8.63
C PRO A 276 38.87 -3.69 7.72
N THR A 277 39.79 -4.61 7.41
CA THR A 277 39.62 -5.76 6.54
C THR A 277 38.76 -6.82 7.24
N LEU A 278 37.83 -7.42 6.48
CA LEU A 278 36.91 -8.46 6.93
C LEU A 278 37.63 -9.81 6.99
N ALA A 279 38.48 -10.01 7.99
CA ALA A 279 39.11 -11.29 8.25
C ALA A 279 39.39 -11.41 9.75
N GLU A 280 38.37 -11.85 10.50
CA GLU A 280 38.43 -12.55 11.80
C GLU A 280 37.06 -12.41 12.49
N MET A 281 36.17 -13.36 12.24
CA MET A 281 35.08 -13.69 13.17
C MET A 281 35.10 -15.21 13.39
N PRO A 282 35.10 -15.70 14.65
CA PRO A 282 35.10 -17.12 14.94
C PRO A 282 33.76 -17.76 14.59
N ALA A 283 33.84 -18.97 14.03
CA ALA A 283 32.71 -19.80 13.67
C ALA A 283 31.85 -20.15 14.90
N VAL A 284 30.59 -19.72 14.90
CA VAL A 284 29.58 -20.19 15.84
C VAL A 284 29.04 -21.53 15.33
N GLN A 285 29.23 -22.58 16.11
CA GLN A 285 28.73 -23.92 15.82
C GLN A 285 27.21 -23.97 16.03
N LEU A 286 26.48 -24.42 15.00
CA LEU A 286 25.07 -24.81 15.08
C LEU A 286 24.94 -26.18 15.76
N PRO A 287 24.05 -26.36 16.76
CA PRO A 287 23.68 -27.70 17.20
C PRO A 287 22.80 -28.39 16.15
N LYS A 288 23.14 -29.66 15.90
CA LYS A 288 22.51 -30.60 14.99
C LYS A 288 21.13 -31.06 15.46
N THR A 289 20.21 -31.18 14.50
CA THR A 289 19.15 -32.21 14.34
C THR A 289 18.19 -32.48 15.49
N LEU A 290 16.90 -32.21 15.25
CA LEU A 290 15.79 -33.08 15.68
C LEU A 290 14.88 -33.36 14.48
N ALA A 291 14.58 -34.64 14.30
CA ALA A 291 13.81 -35.21 13.20
C ALA A 291 12.29 -34.90 13.32
N PRO A 292 11.53 -34.94 12.21
CA PRO A 292 10.08 -34.82 12.27
C PRO A 292 9.44 -36.13 12.74
N THR A 293 8.74 -36.07 13.88
CA THR A 293 7.86 -37.13 14.35
C THR A 293 6.63 -37.21 13.44
N THR A 294 6.51 -38.32 12.73
CA THR A 294 5.31 -38.76 12.01
C THR A 294 4.25 -39.23 13.00
N LEU A 295 3.08 -38.60 13.00
CA LEU A 295 1.90 -39.10 13.72
C LEU A 295 0.95 -39.76 12.71
N SER A 296 0.81 -41.09 12.86
CA SER A 296 -0.23 -41.89 12.22
C SER A 296 -1.60 -41.62 12.86
N PRO A 297 -2.71 -41.67 12.10
CA PRO A 297 -4.05 -41.58 12.66
C PRO A 297 -4.49 -42.94 13.24
N ALA A 298 -4.91 -42.92 14.50
CA ALA A 298 -5.55 -44.06 15.15
C ALA A 298 -7.06 -44.08 14.85
N THR A 299 -7.52 -45.28 14.52
CA THR A 299 -8.87 -45.68 14.16
C THR A 299 -9.73 -46.01 15.39
N LEU A 300 -11.01 -45.61 15.33
CA LEU A 300 -12.23 -46.12 16.00
C LEU A 300 -12.36 -46.11 17.54
N GLY A 301 -13.56 -45.71 17.99
CA GLY A 301 -14.15 -46.21 19.25
C GLY A 301 -15.22 -45.33 19.86
N ALA A 302 -16.48 -45.49 19.44
CA ALA A 302 -17.64 -45.03 20.18
C ALA A 302 -17.84 -45.88 21.45
N ILE A 303 -18.14 -45.27 22.60
CA ILE A 303 -18.97 -45.87 23.66
C ILE A 303 -19.56 -44.82 24.61
N SER A 304 -20.78 -45.14 25.04
CA SER A 304 -21.72 -44.38 25.85
C SER A 304 -21.33 -44.17 27.31
N ALA A 305 -22.03 -43.19 27.89
CA ALA A 305 -22.22 -42.79 29.28
C ALA A 305 -22.05 -43.85 30.40
N SER A 306 -21.49 -43.40 31.54
CA SER A 306 -22.06 -43.62 32.88
C SER A 306 -21.43 -42.67 33.93
N ARG A 307 -22.26 -42.27 34.91
CA ARG A 307 -22.00 -41.34 36.02
C ARG A 307 -21.26 -42.02 37.20
N THR A 308 -20.39 -41.21 37.87
CA THR A 308 -19.95 -41.11 39.30
C THR A 308 -20.00 -42.35 40.26
N PRO A 309 -19.12 -42.48 41.30
CA PRO A 309 -18.75 -41.41 42.25
C PRO A 309 -17.30 -41.36 42.85
N THR A 310 -16.96 -40.15 43.30
CA THR A 310 -16.19 -39.69 44.48
C THR A 310 -15.20 -40.60 45.22
N ALA A 311 -13.93 -40.16 45.32
CA ALA A 311 -12.96 -40.48 46.40
C ALA A 311 -11.85 -39.36 46.46
N PRO A 312 -11.10 -39.21 47.58
CA PRO A 312 -10.65 -37.92 48.16
C PRO A 312 -9.30 -37.36 47.66
N PRO A 313 -8.96 -36.09 47.97
CA PRO A 313 -7.73 -35.43 47.50
C PRO A 313 -6.49 -35.90 48.27
N VAL A 314 -5.42 -36.18 47.51
CA VAL A 314 -4.04 -36.39 47.99
C VAL A 314 -3.35 -35.03 48.11
N PRO A 315 -2.58 -34.75 49.19
CA PRO A 315 -1.93 -33.45 49.39
C PRO A 315 -0.77 -33.21 48.40
N ALA A 316 -0.57 -31.93 48.08
CA ALA A 316 0.47 -31.41 47.21
C ALA A 316 1.85 -31.47 47.89
N ASP A 317 2.85 -32.01 47.18
CA ASP A 317 4.26 -31.83 47.49
C ASP A 317 4.72 -30.46 46.98
N GLU A 318 5.27 -29.64 47.89
CA GLU A 318 5.96 -28.39 47.59
C GLU A 318 7.30 -28.67 46.86
N PRO A 319 7.63 -27.93 45.79
CA PRO A 319 8.99 -27.96 45.24
C PRO A 319 9.94 -27.14 46.12
N SER A 320 10.99 -27.81 46.58
CA SER A 320 12.12 -27.26 47.34
C SER A 320 12.83 -26.11 46.63
N GLU A 321 12.99 -24.98 47.32
CA GLU A 321 13.92 -23.91 46.98
C GLU A 321 15.36 -24.40 47.16
N GLN A 322 16.07 -24.64 46.05
CA GLN A 322 17.53 -24.68 46.05
C GLN A 322 18.11 -23.44 45.37
N ALA A 323 18.83 -22.71 46.20
CA ALA A 323 19.54 -21.47 45.96
C ALA A 323 20.48 -21.49 44.73
N PHE A 324 20.29 -20.51 43.85
CA PHE A 324 21.39 -19.91 43.09
C PHE A 324 21.80 -18.64 43.81
N THR A 325 22.86 -18.71 44.62
CA THR A 325 23.54 -17.52 45.15
C THR A 325 24.54 -17.03 44.11
N ALA A 326 24.18 -15.97 43.38
CA ALA A 326 25.11 -15.20 42.57
C ALA A 326 25.73 -14.11 43.47
N SER A 327 27.06 -14.00 43.44
CA SER A 327 27.84 -13.07 44.25
C SER A 327 27.55 -11.61 43.87
N ASP A 328 27.29 -10.76 44.87
CA ASP A 328 26.89 -9.34 44.80
C ASP A 328 27.95 -8.35 44.25
N ASP A 329 29.00 -8.82 43.56
CA ASP A 329 30.13 -7.94 43.13
C ASP A 329 30.37 -7.88 41.61
N VAL A 330 29.44 -8.37 40.78
CA VAL A 330 29.59 -8.37 39.30
C VAL A 330 29.04 -7.09 38.62
N LEU A 331 28.38 -6.20 39.35
CA LEU A 331 27.73 -5.00 38.77
C LEU A 331 28.26 -3.65 39.26
N LYS A 332 29.36 -3.60 40.03
CA LYS A 332 30.02 -2.34 40.36
C LYS A 332 30.81 -1.83 39.15
N GLY A 333 30.15 -1.00 38.34
CA GLY A 333 30.78 -0.30 37.21
C GLY A 333 29.94 -0.24 35.93
N VAL A 334 28.80 -0.91 35.88
CA VAL A 334 27.85 -0.77 34.77
C VAL A 334 26.93 0.40 35.08
N ASP A 335 27.07 1.48 34.32
CA ASP A 335 26.14 2.61 34.33
C ASP A 335 24.77 2.11 33.84
N THR A 336 23.89 1.72 34.77
CA THR A 336 22.53 1.28 34.50
C THR A 336 21.57 2.45 34.32
N GLU A 337 22.04 3.69 34.20
CA GLU A 337 21.21 4.79 33.72
C GLU A 337 20.92 4.60 32.22
N PHE A 338 19.92 3.76 31.95
CA PHE A 338 19.20 3.80 30.68
C PHE A 338 18.53 5.18 30.60
N LYS A 339 19.25 6.14 30.02
CA LYS A 339 18.71 7.47 29.71
C LYS A 339 17.55 7.27 28.75
N LYS A 340 16.33 7.21 29.30
CA LYS A 340 15.10 7.30 28.51
C LYS A 340 15.28 8.51 27.60
N PRO A 341 15.20 8.35 26.27
CA PRO A 341 15.30 9.49 25.38
C PRO A 341 14.24 10.50 25.81
N THR A 342 14.67 11.73 26.06
CA THR A 342 13.75 12.80 26.49
C THR A 342 12.67 12.96 25.41
N GLN A 343 11.43 13.27 25.82
CA GLN A 343 10.27 13.44 24.92
C GLN A 343 10.61 14.28 23.67
N ARG A 344 11.41 15.36 23.86
CA ARG A 344 11.91 16.23 22.79
C ARG A 344 12.76 15.53 21.71
N SER A 345 13.45 14.43 22.04
CA SER A 345 14.26 13.65 21.11
C SER A 345 13.45 12.59 20.33
N GLN A 346 12.37 12.08 20.91
CA GLN A 346 11.42 11.20 20.22
C GLN A 346 10.47 12.00 19.33
N ASP A 347 9.95 13.14 19.80
CA ASP A 347 9.16 14.05 18.98
C ASP A 347 9.97 14.56 17.79
N LYS A 348 11.26 14.86 17.97
CA LYS A 348 12.17 15.16 16.85
C LYS A 348 12.40 13.98 15.91
N ARG A 349 12.35 12.74 16.40
CA ARG A 349 12.47 11.53 15.57
C ARG A 349 11.20 11.29 14.77
N LEU A 350 10.03 11.43 15.39
CA LEU A 350 8.72 11.41 14.73
C LEU A 350 8.63 12.55 13.71
N GLU A 351 8.96 13.79 14.07
CA GLU A 351 8.99 14.93 13.16
C GLU A 351 10.04 14.75 12.05
N SER A 352 11.21 14.17 12.33
CA SER A 352 12.21 13.83 11.30
C SER A 352 11.75 12.70 10.38
N ASN A 353 11.00 11.74 10.91
CA ASN A 353 10.41 10.66 10.14
C ASN A 353 9.25 11.19 9.31
N GLU A 354 8.36 12.02 9.85
CA GLU A 354 7.30 12.72 9.12
C GLU A 354 7.87 13.61 8.01
N ARG A 355 8.95 14.36 8.29
CA ARG A 355 9.66 15.15 7.28
C ARG A 355 10.30 14.29 6.20
N ARG A 356 10.85 13.12 6.57
CA ARG A 356 11.33 12.11 5.59
C ARG A 356 10.18 11.43 4.85
N ASN A 357 9.01 11.34 5.48
CA ASN A 357 7.85 10.61 5.00
C ASN A 357 6.82 11.48 4.28
N HIS A 358 7.19 12.68 3.83
CA HIS A 358 6.43 13.42 2.81
C HIS A 358 6.56 12.77 1.43
N TYR A 359 6.36 11.46 1.38
CA TYR A 359 6.27 10.70 0.15
C TYR A 359 4.90 10.97 -0.45
N ASN A 360 4.88 11.63 -1.60
CA ASN A 360 3.72 11.53 -2.48
C ASN A 360 3.96 10.28 -3.32
N LEU A 361 3.01 9.36 -3.34
CA LEU A 361 3.01 8.32 -4.38
C LEU A 361 3.22 9.03 -5.74
N ASP A 362 4.13 8.55 -6.60
CA ASP A 362 4.27 9.05 -8.00
C ASP A 362 3.06 8.63 -8.85
N VAL A 363 1.88 8.65 -8.24
CA VAL A 363 0.69 9.19 -8.86
C VAL A 363 0.92 10.71 -8.96
N SER A 364 1.95 11.11 -9.71
CA SER A 364 1.88 12.38 -10.39
C SER A 364 0.53 12.34 -11.11
N TYR A 365 -0.35 13.26 -10.74
CA TYR A 365 -1.49 13.65 -11.55
C TYR A 365 -0.91 14.16 -12.86
N SER A 366 -0.49 13.25 -13.74
CA SER A 366 -0.24 13.56 -15.12
C SER A 366 -1.62 13.81 -15.72
N HIS A 367 -2.16 15.01 -15.49
CA HIS A 367 -2.78 15.70 -16.60
C HIS A 367 -1.77 15.56 -17.73
N GLY A 368 -2.14 14.78 -18.75
CA GLY A 368 -1.25 14.45 -19.84
C GLY A 368 -0.53 15.74 -20.25
N ARG A 369 0.80 15.72 -20.25
CA ARG A 369 1.61 16.76 -20.87
C ARG A 369 1.30 16.73 -22.37
N ARG A 370 0.11 17.20 -22.75
CA ARG A 370 -0.07 17.94 -23.99
C ARG A 370 0.89 19.11 -23.85
N SER A 371 1.87 19.15 -24.74
CA SER A 371 2.84 20.22 -24.94
C SER A 371 2.50 21.48 -24.16
N SER A 372 3.29 21.78 -23.13
CA SER A 372 3.31 23.05 -22.43
C SER A 372 3.78 24.16 -23.37
N GLY A 373 3.00 24.44 -24.41
CA GLY A 373 2.76 25.82 -24.78
C GLY A 373 2.20 26.45 -23.53
N ARG A 374 3.04 27.26 -22.88
CA ARG A 374 2.79 28.01 -21.67
C ARG A 374 1.51 28.84 -21.84
N ARG A 375 0.35 28.21 -21.68
CA ARG A 375 -0.86 28.89 -21.24
C ARG A 375 -0.55 29.24 -19.78
N GLN A 376 0.17 30.35 -19.59
CA GLN A 376 -0.06 31.16 -18.40
C GLN A 376 -1.57 31.30 -18.36
N SER A 377 -2.20 30.57 -17.44
CA SER A 377 -3.63 30.67 -17.22
C SER A 377 -3.89 32.16 -17.06
N SER A 378 -4.77 32.70 -17.90
CA SER A 378 -5.16 34.11 -17.91
C SER A 378 -5.71 34.61 -16.57
N THR A 379 -5.75 33.75 -15.56
CA THR A 379 -6.18 33.97 -14.19
C THR A 379 -5.15 34.63 -13.28
N GLU A 380 -3.84 34.62 -13.60
CA GLU A 380 -2.84 35.27 -12.72
C GLU A 380 -3.04 36.79 -12.62
N ASN A 381 -3.51 37.43 -13.70
CA ASN A 381 -3.75 38.88 -13.73
C ASN A 381 -5.22 39.30 -13.54
N ARG A 382 -6.15 38.36 -13.47
CA ARG A 382 -7.59 38.69 -13.25
C ARG A 382 -7.84 39.06 -11.79
N SER A 383 -8.96 39.71 -11.50
CA SER A 383 -9.42 39.79 -10.10
C SER A 383 -10.01 38.44 -9.65
N VAL A 384 -10.11 38.20 -8.33
CA VAL A 384 -10.80 37.01 -7.78
C VAL A 384 -12.23 36.91 -8.32
N ASN A 385 -12.94 38.04 -8.40
CA ASN A 385 -14.31 38.09 -8.88
C ASN A 385 -14.40 37.76 -10.38
N GLU A 386 -13.50 38.28 -11.21
CA GLU A 386 -13.48 37.95 -12.64
C GLU A 386 -13.21 36.47 -12.89
N ALA A 387 -12.25 35.89 -12.16
CA ALA A 387 -11.96 34.46 -12.28
C ALA A 387 -13.16 33.60 -11.84
N ALA A 388 -13.83 33.97 -10.74
CA ALA A 388 -15.02 33.27 -10.28
C ALA A 388 -16.20 33.40 -11.27
N GLN A 389 -16.42 34.58 -11.84
CA GLN A 389 -17.47 34.81 -12.84
C GLN A 389 -17.21 34.04 -14.14
N ASP A 390 -15.96 33.94 -14.58
CA ASP A 390 -15.57 33.14 -15.76
C ASP A 390 -15.86 31.65 -15.53
N LEU A 391 -15.52 31.11 -14.35
CA LEU A 391 -15.84 29.73 -13.96
C LEU A 391 -17.35 29.49 -13.92
N LEU A 392 -18.13 30.38 -13.31
CA LEU A 392 -19.59 30.27 -13.26
C LEU A 392 -20.22 30.32 -14.65
N LYS A 393 -19.72 31.20 -15.53
CA LYS A 393 -20.18 31.31 -16.92
C LYS A 393 -19.90 30.03 -17.69
N ARG A 394 -18.68 29.50 -17.62
CA ARG A 394 -18.31 28.24 -18.28
C ARG A 394 -19.10 27.05 -17.71
N LYS A 395 -19.33 27.04 -16.39
CA LYS A 395 -20.19 26.04 -15.73
C LYS A 395 -21.62 26.07 -16.28
N ALA A 396 -22.20 27.26 -16.43
CA ALA A 396 -23.53 27.44 -17.01
C ALA A 396 -23.60 27.04 -18.50
N GLN A 397 -22.48 27.10 -19.22
CA GLN A 397 -22.34 26.62 -20.59
C GLN A 397 -22.14 25.10 -20.69
N GLY A 398 -22.06 24.38 -19.56
CA GLY A 398 -21.81 22.93 -19.55
C GLY A 398 -20.37 22.53 -19.89
N ASP A 399 -19.40 23.43 -19.75
CA ASP A 399 -17.99 23.12 -19.99
C ASP A 399 -17.46 22.13 -18.95
N ALA A 400 -17.19 20.89 -19.38
CA ALA A 400 -16.71 19.81 -18.53
C ALA A 400 -15.37 20.14 -17.85
N SER A 401 -14.52 20.96 -18.48
CA SER A 401 -13.20 21.29 -17.93
C SER A 401 -13.27 22.19 -16.68
N VAL A 402 -14.40 22.83 -16.43
CA VAL A 402 -14.63 23.62 -15.20
C VAL A 402 -14.60 22.74 -13.95
N TYR A 403 -15.08 21.49 -14.03
CA TYR A 403 -15.09 20.59 -12.88
C TYR A 403 -13.67 20.18 -12.47
N ASP A 404 -12.76 20.03 -13.45
CA ASP A 404 -11.35 19.76 -13.18
C ASP A 404 -10.68 20.99 -12.54
N GLU A 405 -10.97 22.20 -13.03
CA GLU A 405 -10.46 23.45 -12.44
C GLU A 405 -10.96 23.66 -11.00
N LEU A 406 -12.24 23.37 -10.73
CA LEU A 406 -12.80 23.44 -9.37
C LEU A 406 -12.14 22.43 -8.44
N ALA A 407 -11.87 21.21 -8.90
CA ALA A 407 -11.14 20.21 -8.12
C ALA A 407 -9.70 20.64 -7.81
N VAL A 408 -9.04 21.36 -8.72
CA VAL A 408 -7.72 21.97 -8.45
C VAL A 408 -7.83 23.06 -7.40
N LEU A 409 -8.83 23.96 -7.51
CA LEU A 409 -9.06 25.02 -6.52
C LEU A 409 -9.36 24.47 -5.13
N GLU A 410 -10.11 23.36 -5.03
CA GLU A 410 -10.42 22.68 -3.75
C GLU A 410 -9.18 22.14 -3.04
N ASN A 411 -8.15 21.74 -3.79
CA ASN A 411 -6.90 21.24 -3.22
C ASN A 411 -5.81 22.32 -3.14
N SER A 412 -6.10 23.56 -3.53
CA SER A 412 -5.12 24.65 -3.52
C SER A 412 -4.88 25.22 -2.11
N THR A 413 -3.61 25.42 -1.77
CA THR A 413 -3.18 26.12 -0.55
C THR A 413 -3.10 27.64 -0.75
N SER A 414 -3.34 28.13 -1.97
CA SER A 414 -3.31 29.56 -2.27
C SER A 414 -4.56 30.25 -1.70
N LYS A 415 -4.36 31.31 -0.91
CA LYS A 415 -5.45 32.11 -0.35
C LYS A 415 -6.37 32.68 -1.44
N ARG A 416 -5.80 33.03 -2.59
CA ARG A 416 -6.55 33.57 -3.74
C ARG A 416 -7.47 32.52 -4.35
N ASP A 417 -6.98 31.30 -4.54
CA ASP A 417 -7.74 30.19 -5.12
C ASP A 417 -8.89 29.78 -4.21
N GLN A 418 -8.64 29.75 -2.90
CA GLN A 418 -9.67 29.53 -1.89
C GLN A 418 -10.77 30.62 -1.92
N GLN A 419 -10.39 31.88 -2.18
CA GLN A 419 -11.37 32.96 -2.35
C GLN A 419 -12.19 32.81 -3.63
N ILE A 420 -11.58 32.42 -4.75
CA ILE A 420 -12.29 32.14 -6.01
C ILE A 420 -13.31 31.03 -5.78
N LEU A 421 -12.88 29.91 -5.18
CA LEU A 421 -13.74 28.77 -4.87
C LEU A 421 -14.92 29.18 -3.97
N ALA A 422 -14.68 29.97 -2.93
CA ALA A 422 -15.72 30.45 -2.03
C ALA A 422 -16.80 31.28 -2.76
N VAL A 423 -16.40 32.15 -3.71
CA VAL A 423 -17.35 32.95 -4.51
C VAL A 423 -18.19 32.07 -5.44
N VAL A 424 -17.58 31.06 -6.07
CA VAL A 424 -18.31 30.10 -6.92
C VAL A 424 -19.32 29.31 -6.08
N GLN A 425 -18.90 28.74 -4.94
CA GLN A 425 -19.77 27.97 -4.04
C GLN A 425 -20.91 28.82 -3.47
N GLN A 426 -20.64 30.09 -3.12
CA GLN A 426 -21.68 31.00 -2.65
C GLN A 426 -22.70 31.34 -3.75
N SER A 427 -22.27 31.40 -5.01
CA SER A 427 -23.17 31.66 -6.13
C SER A 427 -24.05 30.45 -6.45
N ASP A 428 -23.48 29.23 -6.40
CA ASP A 428 -24.23 27.99 -6.55
C ASP A 428 -25.32 27.80 -5.47
N LEU A 429 -25.05 28.26 -4.25
CA LEU A 429 -26.03 28.25 -3.16
C LEU A 429 -27.20 29.21 -3.39
N LYS A 430 -26.97 30.32 -4.11
CA LYS A 430 -28.02 31.31 -4.43
C LYS A 430 -28.92 30.85 -5.57
N ASP A 431 -28.39 30.05 -6.49
CA ASP A 431 -29.15 29.52 -7.63
C ASP A 431 -28.95 28.00 -7.80
N PRO A 432 -29.58 27.19 -6.93
CA PRO A 432 -29.50 25.74 -7.04
C PRO A 432 -30.27 25.18 -8.26
N GLY A 433 -30.84 26.04 -9.14
CA GLY A 433 -31.86 25.67 -10.11
C GLY A 433 -31.45 25.59 -11.58
N ILE A 434 -30.36 26.22 -12.01
CA ILE A 434 -30.01 26.32 -13.45
C ILE A 434 -29.57 24.97 -14.06
N GLY A 435 -29.22 23.96 -13.26
CA GLY A 435 -28.79 22.65 -13.77
C GLY A 435 -29.89 21.61 -14.04
N LYS A 436 -31.17 21.88 -13.75
CA LYS A 436 -32.25 20.85 -13.78
C LYS A 436 -33.28 20.96 -14.91
N LYS A 437 -33.18 21.88 -15.87
CA LYS A 437 -34.20 22.03 -16.93
C LYS A 437 -33.61 22.37 -18.32
N MET A 438 -32.97 21.41 -18.99
CA MET A 438 -32.69 21.51 -20.45
C MET A 438 -32.83 20.17 -21.20
N SER A 439 -33.44 19.13 -20.63
CA SER A 439 -33.80 17.90 -21.37
C SER A 439 -35.29 17.63 -21.22
N GLY A 440 -36.08 18.32 -22.04
CA GLY A 440 -37.52 18.16 -22.07
C GLY A 440 -38.20 19.18 -22.97
N ASP A 441 -37.78 19.27 -24.24
CA ASP A 441 -38.70 19.52 -25.36
C ASP A 441 -38.00 19.31 -26.71
N ALA A 442 -38.76 18.74 -27.65
CA ALA A 442 -38.45 18.39 -29.04
C ALA A 442 -37.56 17.15 -29.29
N PHE A 443 -38.16 15.95 -29.22
CA PHE A 443 -38.60 15.17 -30.39
C PHE A 443 -39.46 13.97 -29.96
#